data_AF-A0A1Q7H251-F1
#
_entry.id   AF-A0A1Q7H251-F1
#
_cell.length_a   1.000
_cell.length_b   1.000
_cell.length_c   1.000
_cell.angle_alpha   90.00
_cell.angle_beta   90.00
_cell.angle_gamma   90.00
#
_symmetry.space_group_name_H-M   'P 1'
#
loop_
_entity.id
_entity.type
_entity.pdbx_description
1 polymer ?
#
loop_
_entity_poly.entity_id
_entity_poly.type
_entity_poly.pdbx_seq_one_letter_code
_entity_poly.pdbx_strand_id
1 'polypeptide(L)'
;MSIEREGGRSPLPILVLVVVVAVAVWFLRPVIYTGGTPTGLTPTAAPTAFFRGSVDSAPRSAVLNYARSLDYDSTHGVGDYRRLMLGSCPRCAYGPHVFLRPERGAATLQTDMLAEGRVVARLINHDSTGYAKFNLAPHDTVYWWVDRRGGTWRSVYVSSDPARPLQQDTLIVTAYHGTRWDRSWARFLWRDTDEALWVACDMTGCCRSSGADIY
;
A
#
# COMPACT_ATOMS: atom_id res chain seq x y z
N MET A 1 26.42 -6.52 88.21
CA MET A 1 26.94 -7.37 87.12
C MET A 1 25.75 -8.16 86.60
N SER A 2 24.94 -7.65 85.67
CA SER A 2 25.24 -7.35 84.26
C SER A 2 25.73 -8.60 83.53
N ILE A 3 24.85 -9.25 82.77
CA ILE A 3 24.86 -9.26 81.29
C ILE A 3 23.46 -9.68 80.80
N GLU A 4 23.01 -8.96 79.78
CA GLU A 4 21.69 -8.95 79.16
C GLU A 4 21.22 -10.28 78.56
N ARG A 5 19.90 -10.46 78.61
CA ARG A 5 19.13 -11.22 77.61
C ARG A 5 18.81 -10.26 76.46
N GLU A 6 19.27 -10.55 75.24
CA GLU A 6 18.65 -10.01 74.03
C GLU A 6 18.20 -11.15 73.11
N GLY A 7 16.88 -11.21 72.91
CA GLY A 7 16.22 -12.14 72.01
C GLY A 7 16.40 -11.71 70.56
N GLY A 8 17.07 -12.55 69.77
CA GLY A 8 17.18 -12.40 68.34
C GLY A 8 15.82 -12.56 67.66
N ARG A 9 15.23 -11.43 67.25
CA ARG A 9 14.02 -11.34 66.42
C ARG A 9 14.23 -12.06 65.08
N SER A 10 13.28 -12.92 64.75
CA SER A 10 13.15 -13.61 63.47
C SER A 10 13.08 -12.61 62.29
N PRO A 11 13.80 -12.83 61.16
CA PRO A 11 13.93 -11.88 60.05
C PRO A 11 12.72 -11.86 59.10
N LEU A 12 11.64 -12.58 59.44
CA LEU A 12 10.45 -12.73 58.61
C LEU A 12 9.65 -11.45 58.29
N PRO A 13 9.58 -10.38 59.13
CA PRO A 13 8.75 -9.22 58.78
C PRO A 13 9.44 -8.27 57.78
N ILE A 14 10.78 -8.29 57.69
CA ILE A 14 11.53 -7.39 56.80
C ILE A 14 11.45 -7.88 55.35
N LEU A 15 11.50 -9.19 55.14
CA LEU A 15 11.47 -9.78 53.79
C LEU A 15 10.09 -9.62 53.14
N VAL A 16 9.01 -9.68 53.91
CA VAL A 16 7.63 -9.42 53.42
C VAL A 16 7.46 -7.95 53.04
N LEU A 17 8.03 -7.01 53.80
CA LEU A 17 7.94 -5.58 53.48
C LEU A 17 8.69 -5.22 52.19
N VAL A 18 9.87 -5.81 51.96
CA VAL A 18 10.66 -5.59 50.74
C VAL A 18 9.94 -6.11 49.50
N VAL A 19 9.31 -7.28 49.58
CA VAL A 19 8.55 -7.85 48.45
C VAL A 19 7.30 -7.02 48.15
N VAL A 20 6.56 -6.55 49.16
CA VAL A 20 5.36 -5.72 48.95
C VAL A 20 5.71 -4.36 48.31
N VAL A 21 6.82 -3.73 48.72
CA VAL A 21 7.28 -2.47 48.10
C VAL A 21 7.74 -2.69 46.65
N ALA A 22 8.46 -3.78 46.35
CA ALA A 22 8.89 -4.08 44.98
C ALA A 22 7.72 -4.36 44.03
N VAL A 23 6.66 -5.03 44.51
CA VAL A 23 5.44 -5.28 43.71
C VAL A 23 4.65 -3.99 43.49
N ALA A 24 4.51 -3.14 44.50
CA ALA A 24 3.82 -1.85 44.36
C ALA A 24 4.53 -0.91 43.37
N VAL A 25 5.87 -0.91 43.32
CA VAL A 25 6.64 -0.10 42.36
C VAL A 25 6.52 -0.62 40.91
N TRP A 26 6.17 -1.90 40.71
CA TRP A 26 5.86 -2.44 39.39
C TRP A 26 4.45 -2.08 38.91
N PHE A 27 3.47 -2.02 39.82
CA PHE A 27 2.09 -1.64 39.47
C PHE A 27 1.81 -0.14 39.48
N LEU A 28 2.67 0.67 40.11
CA LEU A 28 2.58 2.14 40.12
C LEU A 28 3.57 2.82 39.18
N ARG A 29 4.18 2.11 38.21
CA ARG A 29 4.68 2.83 37.04
C ARG A 29 3.43 3.36 36.35
N PRO A 30 3.19 4.69 36.34
CA PRO A 30 2.29 5.19 35.33
C PRO A 30 2.95 4.71 34.04
N VAL A 31 2.19 3.96 33.23
CA VAL A 31 2.43 4.01 31.80
C VAL A 31 2.19 5.47 31.48
N ILE A 32 3.25 6.28 31.63
CA ILE A 32 3.41 7.50 30.88
C ILE A 32 3.51 6.94 29.47
N TYR A 33 2.34 6.73 28.88
CA TYR A 33 2.15 6.95 27.47
C TYR A 33 2.60 8.39 27.35
N THR A 34 3.91 8.57 27.12
CA THR A 34 4.33 9.71 26.36
C THR A 34 3.50 9.53 25.12
N GLY A 35 2.44 10.35 25.02
CA GLY A 35 1.88 10.68 23.74
C GLY A 35 3.04 11.25 22.97
N GLY A 36 3.86 10.36 22.39
CA GLY A 36 4.31 10.56 21.04
C GLY A 36 3.00 10.79 20.34
N THR A 37 2.65 12.07 20.15
CA THR A 37 1.94 12.50 18.96
C THR A 37 2.42 11.55 17.88
N PRO A 38 1.58 10.64 17.36
CA PRO A 38 2.00 9.82 16.23
C PRO A 38 2.56 10.84 15.27
N THR A 39 3.86 10.75 15.01
CA THR A 39 4.62 11.77 14.31
C THR A 39 3.79 12.04 13.08
N GLY A 40 3.12 13.20 13.07
CA GLY A 40 1.94 13.40 12.25
C GLY A 40 2.34 12.97 10.86
N LEU A 41 1.70 11.91 10.35
CA LEU A 41 2.06 11.37 9.05
C LEU A 41 1.94 12.55 8.10
N THR A 42 3.07 13.10 7.65
CA THR A 42 3.04 14.29 6.81
C THR A 42 2.18 13.91 5.62
N PRO A 43 1.02 14.57 5.42
CA PRO A 43 0.15 14.24 4.31
C PRO A 43 0.99 14.28 3.05
N THR A 44 0.82 13.27 2.19
CA THR A 44 1.67 13.21 1.01
C THR A 44 1.47 14.47 0.16
N ALA A 45 2.57 15.05 -0.34
CA ALA A 45 2.48 16.16 -1.27
C ALA A 45 1.81 15.73 -2.58
N ALA A 46 1.15 16.68 -3.25
CA ALA A 46 0.54 16.41 -4.56
C ALA A 46 1.60 16.03 -5.61
N PRO A 47 1.24 15.24 -6.64
CA PRO A 47 2.14 14.91 -7.73
C PRO A 47 2.65 16.19 -8.40
N THR A 48 3.96 16.30 -8.59
CA THR A 48 4.60 17.48 -9.20
C THR A 48 4.72 17.38 -10.72
N ALA A 49 4.56 16.17 -11.26
CA ALA A 49 4.62 15.90 -12.69
C ALA A 49 3.25 15.47 -13.21
N PHE A 50 2.80 16.11 -14.29
CA PHE A 50 1.58 15.76 -15.00
C PHE A 50 1.90 15.52 -16.47
N PHE A 51 1.40 14.40 -16.99
CA PHE A 51 1.50 14.11 -18.41
C PHE A 51 0.47 14.93 -19.18
N ARG A 52 0.93 15.63 -20.23
CA ARG A 52 0.07 16.38 -21.14
C ARG A 52 -0.10 15.57 -22.42
N GLY A 53 -1.22 14.86 -22.56
CA GLY A 53 -1.54 14.06 -23.74
C GLY A 53 -2.45 12.88 -23.44
N SER A 54 -2.79 12.11 -24.47
CA SER A 54 -3.47 10.82 -24.30
C SER A 54 -2.45 9.68 -24.26
N VAL A 55 -2.62 8.75 -23.33
CA VAL A 55 -1.82 7.51 -23.27
C VAL A 55 -1.93 6.70 -24.57
N ASP A 56 -3.05 6.82 -25.30
CA ASP A 56 -3.29 6.05 -26.54
C ASP A 56 -2.51 6.56 -27.75
N SER A 57 -2.31 7.87 -27.85
CA SER A 57 -1.76 8.52 -29.04
C SER A 57 -0.35 9.07 -28.85
N ALA A 58 0.10 9.22 -27.60
CA ALA A 58 1.43 9.70 -27.33
C ALA A 58 2.50 8.65 -27.67
N PRO A 59 3.73 9.08 -28.03
CA PRO A 59 4.86 8.16 -28.14
C PRO A 59 5.04 7.36 -26.84
N ARG A 60 5.21 6.04 -26.94
CA ARG A 60 5.36 5.17 -25.75
C ARG A 60 6.51 5.61 -24.85
N SER A 61 7.60 6.10 -25.45
CA SER A 61 8.74 6.65 -24.71
C SER A 61 8.36 7.85 -23.83
N ALA A 62 7.47 8.74 -24.29
CA ALA A 62 7.03 9.89 -23.50
C ALA A 62 6.19 9.45 -22.29
N VAL A 63 5.28 8.50 -22.47
CA VAL A 63 4.47 7.92 -21.38
C VAL A 63 5.37 7.24 -20.35
N LEU A 64 6.33 6.43 -20.80
CA LEU A 64 7.26 5.72 -19.93
C LEU A 64 8.22 6.67 -19.19
N ASN A 65 8.71 7.72 -19.85
CA ASN A 65 9.56 8.72 -19.20
C ASN A 65 8.79 9.44 -18.09
N TYR A 66 7.54 9.82 -18.34
CA TYR A 66 6.66 10.36 -17.31
C TYR A 66 6.47 9.36 -16.16
N ALA A 67 6.05 8.14 -16.45
CA ALA A 67 5.76 7.14 -15.42
C ALA A 67 6.99 6.80 -14.56
N ARG A 68 8.19 6.78 -15.15
CA ARG A 68 9.47 6.56 -14.46
C ARG A 68 9.89 7.74 -13.58
N SER A 69 9.49 8.97 -13.92
CA SER A 69 9.83 10.17 -13.14
C SER A 69 9.03 10.34 -11.85
N LEU A 70 7.97 9.55 -11.68
CA LEU A 70 7.10 9.63 -10.50
C LEU A 70 7.77 9.04 -9.26
N ASP A 71 7.40 9.58 -8.10
CA ASP A 71 7.82 9.06 -6.80
C ASP A 71 6.82 8.00 -6.33
N TYR A 72 7.33 6.81 -6.03
CA TYR A 72 6.51 5.68 -5.59
C TYR A 72 6.82 5.39 -4.13
N ASP A 73 5.78 5.28 -3.30
CA ASP A 73 5.97 5.01 -1.89
C ASP A 73 6.54 3.60 -1.66
N SER A 74 7.72 3.54 -1.06
CA SER A 74 8.41 2.32 -0.68
C SER A 74 8.34 2.03 0.81
N THR A 75 7.66 2.88 1.59
CA THR A 75 7.44 2.69 3.02
C THR A 75 6.77 1.35 3.28
N HIS A 76 7.28 0.61 4.26
CA HIS A 76 6.76 -0.72 4.59
C HIS A 76 5.25 -0.66 4.90
N GLY A 77 4.50 -1.60 4.33
CA GLY A 77 3.04 -1.70 4.49
C GLY A 77 2.21 -0.75 3.60
N VAL A 78 2.81 0.22 2.92
CA VAL A 78 2.06 1.13 2.04
C VAL A 78 1.63 0.44 0.75
N GLY A 79 2.53 -0.31 0.12
CA GLY A 79 2.23 -1.23 -0.98
C GLY A 79 1.88 -2.65 -0.49
N ASP A 80 1.77 -3.58 -1.44
CA ASP A 80 1.49 -5.00 -1.18
C ASP A 80 2.36 -5.88 -2.06
N TYR A 81 2.71 -7.07 -1.57
CA TYR A 81 3.55 -8.05 -2.27
C TYR A 81 2.87 -9.40 -2.23
N ARG A 82 2.55 -9.96 -3.40
CA ARG A 82 1.79 -11.21 -3.51
C ARG A 82 2.31 -12.07 -4.65
N ARG A 83 2.19 -13.38 -4.50
CA ARG A 83 2.20 -14.30 -5.62
C ARG A 83 0.81 -14.28 -6.26
N LEU A 84 0.74 -13.93 -7.55
CA LEU A 84 -0.53 -13.86 -8.28
C LEU A 84 -1.02 -15.26 -8.67
N MET A 85 -2.30 -15.38 -8.99
CA MET A 85 -2.97 -16.63 -9.32
C MET A 85 -4.25 -16.39 -10.12
N LEU A 86 -4.47 -17.19 -11.15
CA LEU A 86 -5.76 -17.24 -11.85
C LEU A 86 -6.49 -18.55 -11.55
N GLY A 87 -7.81 -18.46 -11.44
CA GLY A 87 -8.71 -19.59 -11.22
C GLY A 87 -8.69 -20.12 -9.80
N SER A 88 -9.49 -21.16 -9.52
CA SER A 88 -9.56 -21.79 -8.20
C SER A 88 -8.86 -23.14 -8.18
N CYS A 89 -8.17 -23.42 -7.08
CA CYS A 89 -7.46 -24.68 -6.91
C CYS A 89 -8.46 -25.85 -6.80
N PRO A 90 -8.13 -27.04 -7.36
CA PRO A 90 -6.81 -27.47 -7.82
C PRO A 90 -6.44 -27.06 -9.26
N ARG A 91 -7.29 -26.33 -9.99
CA ARG A 91 -7.03 -25.90 -11.38
C ARG A 91 -6.47 -24.47 -11.48
N CYS A 92 -5.96 -23.94 -10.37
CA CYS A 92 -5.38 -22.61 -10.32
C CYS A 92 -4.04 -22.58 -11.05
N ALA A 93 -3.75 -21.47 -11.74
CA ALA A 93 -2.47 -21.20 -12.35
C ALA A 93 -1.75 -20.13 -11.52
N TYR A 94 -0.68 -20.52 -10.82
CA TYR A 94 0.15 -19.55 -10.12
C TYR A 94 0.96 -18.71 -11.10
N GLY A 95 0.83 -17.40 -10.94
CA GLY A 95 1.64 -16.41 -11.61
C GLY A 95 2.89 -16.02 -10.81
N PRO A 96 3.51 -14.88 -11.20
CA PRO A 96 4.71 -14.38 -10.55
C PRO A 96 4.45 -13.75 -9.18
N HIS A 97 5.53 -13.53 -8.45
CA HIS A 97 5.54 -12.60 -7.32
C HIS A 97 5.64 -11.15 -7.81
N VAL A 98 4.67 -10.34 -7.38
CA VAL A 98 4.52 -8.96 -7.82
C VAL A 98 4.40 -8.04 -6.63
N PHE A 99 5.16 -6.94 -6.68
CA PHE A 99 5.02 -5.83 -5.76
C PHE A 99 4.14 -4.74 -6.39
N LEU A 100 3.04 -4.38 -5.75
CA LEU A 100 2.23 -3.21 -6.08
C LEU A 100 2.65 -2.03 -5.21
N ARG A 101 3.12 -0.94 -5.83
CA ARG A 101 3.52 0.29 -5.14
C ARG A 101 2.71 1.47 -5.64
N PRO A 102 2.05 2.24 -4.76
CA PRO A 102 1.34 3.44 -5.17
C PRO A 102 2.32 4.54 -5.57
N GLU A 103 1.90 5.38 -6.51
CA GLU A 103 2.47 6.72 -6.66
C GLU A 103 2.16 7.49 -5.37
N ARG A 104 3.16 8.20 -4.83
CA ARG A 104 3.05 8.75 -3.47
C ARG A 104 1.86 9.71 -3.39
N GLY A 105 1.73 10.63 -4.33
CA GLY A 105 0.71 11.69 -4.34
C GLY A 105 -0.69 11.27 -4.81
N ALA A 106 -0.93 10.02 -5.21
CA ALA A 106 -2.17 9.57 -5.83
C ALA A 106 -3.41 9.87 -4.97
N ALA A 107 -3.30 9.69 -3.65
CA ALA A 107 -4.32 9.97 -2.66
C ALA A 107 -4.66 11.46 -2.47
N THR A 108 -4.00 12.37 -3.17
CA THR A 108 -4.31 13.82 -3.13
C THR A 108 -4.91 14.34 -4.42
N LEU A 109 -4.98 13.50 -5.45
CA LEU A 109 -5.57 13.85 -6.74
C LEU A 109 -7.05 14.18 -6.55
N GLN A 110 -7.54 15.16 -7.29
CA GLN A 110 -8.97 15.39 -7.43
C GLN A 110 -9.51 14.54 -8.58
N THR A 111 -10.81 14.22 -8.54
CA THR A 111 -11.45 13.38 -9.56
C THR A 111 -11.29 13.91 -10.99
N ASP A 112 -11.27 15.23 -11.19
CA ASP A 112 -11.02 15.86 -12.49
C ASP A 112 -9.57 15.66 -12.98
N MET A 113 -8.59 15.83 -12.09
CA MET A 113 -7.18 15.53 -12.38
C MET A 113 -6.99 14.05 -12.73
N LEU A 114 -7.69 13.15 -12.04
CA LEU A 114 -7.68 11.73 -12.32
C LEU A 114 -8.28 11.43 -13.70
N ALA A 115 -9.36 12.12 -14.07
CA ALA A 115 -10.05 11.96 -15.35
C ALA A 115 -9.18 12.36 -16.55
N GLU A 116 -8.28 13.34 -16.40
CA GLU A 116 -7.31 13.75 -17.42
C GLU A 116 -6.26 12.66 -17.72
N GLY A 117 -5.95 11.85 -16.71
CA GLY A 117 -5.14 10.66 -16.84
C GLY A 117 -3.81 10.70 -16.10
N ARG A 118 -3.59 9.72 -15.23
CA ARG A 118 -2.47 9.67 -14.29
C ARG A 118 -2.01 8.23 -14.07
N VAL A 119 -0.73 8.05 -13.78
CA VAL A 119 -0.25 6.78 -13.19
C VAL A 119 -0.48 6.85 -11.69
N VAL A 120 -1.20 5.88 -11.13
CA VAL A 120 -1.54 5.83 -9.70
C VAL A 120 -0.76 4.78 -8.93
N ALA A 121 -0.17 3.82 -9.63
CA ALA A 121 0.70 2.81 -9.05
C ALA A 121 1.58 2.15 -10.13
N ARG A 122 2.55 1.35 -9.67
CA ARG A 122 3.30 0.42 -10.51
C ARG A 122 3.27 -0.99 -9.93
N LEU A 123 3.27 -1.96 -10.81
CA LEU A 123 3.43 -3.38 -10.53
C LEU A 123 4.85 -3.78 -10.94
N ILE A 124 5.58 -4.45 -10.04
CA ILE A 124 6.95 -4.90 -10.29
C ILE A 124 6.95 -6.41 -10.24
N ASN A 125 7.16 -7.06 -11.37
CA ASN A 125 7.33 -8.50 -11.45
C ASN A 125 8.77 -8.87 -11.07
N HIS A 126 8.93 -9.71 -10.05
CA HIS A 126 10.24 -10.16 -9.60
C HIS A 126 10.69 -11.49 -10.24
N ASP A 127 9.79 -12.18 -10.94
CA ASP A 127 10.02 -13.52 -11.45
C ASP A 127 10.18 -13.55 -12.98
N SER A 128 10.64 -14.70 -13.48
CA SER A 128 10.81 -14.99 -14.91
C SER A 128 9.51 -15.39 -15.63
N THR A 129 8.39 -15.45 -14.91
CA THR A 129 7.07 -15.78 -15.46
C THR A 129 6.26 -14.50 -15.66
N GLY A 130 5.60 -14.36 -16.82
CA GLY A 130 4.71 -13.22 -17.07
C GLY A 130 3.33 -13.38 -16.44
N TYR A 131 2.53 -12.32 -16.49
CA TYR A 131 1.13 -12.33 -16.06
C TYR A 131 0.28 -11.46 -17.00
N ALA A 132 -0.38 -12.12 -17.96
CA ALA A 132 -1.09 -11.46 -19.05
C ALA A 132 -2.17 -10.50 -18.54
N LYS A 133 -2.90 -10.83 -17.47
CA LYS A 133 -3.97 -10.00 -16.92
C LYS A 133 -3.55 -8.56 -16.61
N PHE A 134 -2.31 -8.36 -16.11
CA PHE A 134 -1.79 -7.03 -15.81
C PHE A 134 -0.69 -6.60 -16.79
N ASN A 135 -0.66 -7.19 -17.99
CA ASN A 135 0.34 -6.93 -19.03
C ASN A 135 1.81 -7.13 -18.58
N LEU A 136 2.05 -7.96 -17.56
CA LEU A 136 3.37 -8.16 -17.00
C LEU A 136 4.17 -9.15 -17.86
N ALA A 137 5.29 -8.72 -18.40
CA ALA A 137 6.33 -9.61 -18.91
C ALA A 137 7.23 -10.13 -17.77
N PRO A 138 8.07 -11.15 -18.02
CA PRO A 138 9.13 -11.56 -17.09
C PRO A 138 10.00 -10.37 -16.66
N HIS A 139 10.23 -10.21 -15.34
CA HIS A 139 11.04 -9.12 -14.75
C HIS A 139 10.61 -7.68 -15.14
N ASP A 140 9.36 -7.50 -15.56
CA ASP A 140 8.85 -6.22 -16.03
C ASP A 140 8.34 -5.33 -14.90
N THR A 141 8.29 -4.03 -15.17
CA THR A 141 7.51 -3.06 -14.41
C THR A 141 6.35 -2.55 -15.26
N VAL A 142 5.12 -2.75 -14.81
CA VAL A 142 3.93 -2.18 -15.44
C VAL A 142 3.47 -0.96 -14.64
N TYR A 143 3.20 0.13 -15.34
CA TYR A 143 2.60 1.33 -14.77
C TYR A 143 1.09 1.27 -14.93
N TRP A 144 0.36 1.40 -13.82
CA TRP A 144 -1.10 1.43 -13.81
C TRP A 144 -1.57 2.86 -14.01
N TRP A 145 -1.91 3.16 -15.27
CA TRP A 145 -2.53 4.40 -15.68
C TRP A 145 -4.04 4.31 -15.51
N VAL A 146 -4.65 5.40 -15.08
CA VAL A 146 -6.11 5.56 -14.99
C VAL A 146 -6.51 6.86 -15.64
N ASP A 147 -7.63 6.88 -16.35
CA ASP A 147 -8.24 8.10 -16.86
C ASP A 147 -9.73 7.91 -17.17
N ARG A 148 -10.37 8.96 -17.70
CA ARG A 148 -11.74 8.89 -18.20
C ARG A 148 -11.82 9.23 -19.69
N ARG A 149 -12.33 8.30 -20.51
CA ARG A 149 -12.57 8.51 -21.96
C ARG A 149 -13.99 8.16 -22.33
N GLY A 150 -14.62 8.99 -23.16
CA GLY A 150 -16.00 8.77 -23.60
C GLY A 150 -16.98 8.62 -22.44
N GLY A 151 -16.74 9.30 -21.32
CA GLY A 151 -17.57 9.20 -20.11
C GLY A 151 -17.27 7.99 -19.20
N THR A 152 -16.42 7.05 -19.61
CA THR A 152 -16.12 5.81 -18.88
C THR A 152 -14.72 5.84 -18.26
N TRP A 153 -14.62 5.37 -17.03
CA TRP A 153 -13.34 5.20 -16.33
C TRP A 153 -12.60 3.96 -16.84
N ARG A 154 -11.31 4.11 -17.14
CA ARG A 154 -10.47 3.02 -17.62
C ARG A 154 -9.18 2.87 -16.84
N SER A 155 -8.74 1.63 -16.72
CA SER A 155 -7.39 1.23 -16.34
C SER A 155 -6.61 0.95 -17.62
N VAL A 156 -5.35 1.39 -17.67
CA VAL A 156 -4.43 1.10 -18.76
C VAL A 156 -3.11 0.63 -18.18
N TYR A 157 -2.73 -0.60 -18.52
CA TYR A 157 -1.49 -1.24 -18.08
C TYR A 157 -0.39 -0.98 -19.10
N VAL A 158 0.55 -0.12 -18.71
CA VAL A 158 1.69 0.29 -19.55
C VAL A 158 2.93 -0.49 -19.12
N SER A 159 3.26 -1.56 -19.84
CA SER A 159 4.51 -2.31 -19.65
C SER A 159 5.74 -1.43 -19.92
N SER A 160 6.81 -1.66 -19.16
CA SER A 160 8.10 -1.00 -19.38
C SER A 160 8.83 -1.50 -20.62
N ASP A 161 8.44 -2.67 -21.15
CA ASP A 161 8.78 -3.14 -22.49
C ASP A 161 7.96 -2.33 -23.52
N PRO A 162 8.60 -1.44 -24.30
CA PRO A 162 7.89 -0.58 -25.24
C PRO A 162 7.31 -1.35 -26.43
N ALA A 163 7.73 -2.60 -26.68
CA ALA A 163 7.18 -3.43 -27.75
C ALA A 163 5.79 -3.98 -27.38
N ARG A 164 5.42 -3.98 -26.10
CA ARG A 164 4.13 -4.51 -25.65
C ARG A 164 3.00 -3.48 -25.85
N PRO A 165 1.85 -3.90 -26.41
CA PRO A 165 0.71 -3.03 -26.56
C PRO A 165 0.18 -2.57 -25.20
N LEU A 166 -0.57 -1.46 -25.20
CA LEU A 166 -1.35 -1.08 -24.03
C LEU A 166 -2.42 -2.14 -23.80
N GLN A 167 -2.65 -2.49 -22.54
CA GLN A 167 -3.76 -3.36 -22.16
C GLN A 167 -4.73 -2.57 -21.31
N GLN A 168 -6.01 -2.60 -21.69
CA GLN A 168 -7.05 -1.84 -21.03
C GLN A 168 -7.91 -2.77 -20.17
N ASP A 169 -8.40 -2.24 -19.06
CA ASP A 169 -9.41 -2.86 -18.21
C ASP A 169 -10.40 -1.78 -17.75
N THR A 170 -11.58 -2.18 -17.32
CA THR A 170 -12.53 -1.29 -16.66
C THR A 170 -11.95 -0.83 -15.32
N LEU A 171 -12.10 0.47 -15.03
CA LEU A 171 -11.77 1.03 -13.72
C LEU A 171 -13.05 1.37 -12.96
N ILE A 172 -13.05 1.04 -11.68
CA ILE A 172 -14.11 1.41 -10.74
C ILE A 172 -13.53 2.48 -9.82
N VAL A 173 -14.10 3.68 -9.88
CA VAL A 173 -13.77 4.79 -8.99
C VAL A 173 -14.89 4.95 -7.98
N THR A 174 -14.57 4.83 -6.69
CA THR A 174 -15.56 4.98 -5.60
C THR A 174 -15.18 6.17 -4.73
N ALA A 175 -16.08 7.15 -4.62
CA ALA A 175 -16.00 8.21 -3.61
C ALA A 175 -16.69 7.69 -2.34
N TYR A 176 -15.94 7.42 -1.26
CA TYR A 176 -16.53 6.77 -0.08
C TYR A 176 -16.14 7.38 1.26
N HIS A 177 -15.03 8.13 1.36
CA HIS A 177 -14.45 8.28 2.69
C HIS A 177 -14.98 9.45 3.51
N GLY A 178 -15.53 10.52 2.91
CA GLY A 178 -15.95 11.75 3.63
C GLY A 178 -14.78 12.49 4.32
N THR A 179 -13.70 11.77 4.61
CA THR A 179 -12.39 12.20 5.09
C THR A 179 -11.36 11.98 3.99
N ARG A 180 -10.28 12.76 4.09
CA ARG A 180 -9.15 12.62 3.17
C ARG A 180 -8.27 11.45 3.59
N TRP A 181 -7.68 10.79 2.60
CA TRP A 181 -6.60 9.85 2.87
C TRP A 181 -5.39 10.58 3.46
N ASP A 182 -4.72 9.94 4.40
CA ASP A 182 -3.45 10.40 4.95
C ASP A 182 -2.28 10.13 3.98
N ARG A 183 -2.40 9.08 3.16
CA ARG A 183 -1.42 8.64 2.16
C ARG A 183 -2.04 7.76 1.08
N SER A 184 -1.28 7.51 0.02
CA SER A 184 -1.63 6.55 -1.01
C SER A 184 -1.36 5.13 -0.56
N TRP A 185 -2.39 4.35 -0.32
CA TRP A 185 -2.30 2.91 -0.03
C TRP A 185 -2.55 2.10 -1.30
N ALA A 186 -1.87 0.95 -1.45
CA ALA A 186 -2.13 0.03 -2.56
C ALA A 186 -2.23 -1.42 -2.09
N ARG A 187 -3.20 -2.19 -2.60
CA ARG A 187 -3.46 -3.58 -2.22
C ARG A 187 -3.84 -4.43 -3.42
N PHE A 188 -3.46 -5.71 -3.38
CA PHE A 188 -4.12 -6.72 -4.18
C PHE A 188 -5.41 -7.15 -3.45
N LEU A 189 -6.55 -6.95 -4.09
CA LEU A 189 -7.84 -7.45 -3.60
C LEU A 189 -8.03 -8.87 -4.10
N TRP A 190 -7.72 -9.81 -3.20
CA TRP A 190 -7.76 -11.23 -3.47
C TRP A 190 -9.17 -11.81 -3.38
N ARG A 191 -9.50 -12.70 -4.32
CA ARG A 191 -10.66 -13.60 -4.31
C ARG A 191 -10.16 -15.00 -4.65
N ASP A 192 -10.92 -16.03 -4.27
CA ASP A 192 -10.53 -17.44 -4.47
C ASP A 192 -10.30 -17.84 -5.94
N THR A 193 -10.76 -17.01 -6.88
CA THR A 193 -10.65 -17.23 -8.32
C THR A 193 -9.72 -16.24 -9.01
N ASP A 194 -9.40 -15.11 -8.36
CA ASP A 194 -8.92 -13.93 -9.08
C ASP A 194 -8.43 -12.78 -8.18
N GLU A 195 -7.67 -11.83 -8.72
CA GLU A 195 -7.28 -10.60 -8.04
C GLU A 195 -7.62 -9.31 -8.78
N ALA A 196 -7.97 -8.27 -8.03
CA ALA A 196 -8.05 -6.91 -8.53
C ALA A 196 -6.98 -6.02 -7.88
N LEU A 197 -6.61 -4.94 -8.56
CA LEU A 197 -5.77 -3.90 -7.98
C LEU A 197 -6.64 -2.89 -7.24
N TRP A 198 -6.15 -2.35 -6.14
CA TRP A 198 -6.79 -1.27 -5.41
C TRP A 198 -5.78 -0.22 -4.95
N VAL A 199 -6.09 1.05 -5.15
CA VAL A 199 -5.25 2.20 -4.73
C VAL A 199 -6.11 3.34 -4.21
N ALA A 200 -5.69 4.00 -3.13
CA ALA A 200 -6.20 5.33 -2.77
C ALA A 200 -5.69 6.36 -3.80
N CYS A 201 -6.54 6.76 -4.75
CA CYS A 201 -6.15 7.47 -5.98
C CYS A 201 -6.93 8.79 -6.21
N ASP A 202 -7.76 9.17 -5.25
CA ASP A 202 -8.56 10.40 -5.23
C ASP A 202 -8.60 10.85 -3.78
N MET A 203 -8.61 12.16 -3.52
CA MET A 203 -8.56 12.78 -2.21
C MET A 203 -9.52 12.17 -1.19
N THR A 204 -10.69 11.70 -1.63
CA THR A 204 -11.71 11.05 -0.78
C THR A 204 -12.17 9.68 -1.31
N GLY A 205 -11.48 9.17 -2.32
CA GLY A 205 -11.93 8.02 -3.10
C GLY A 205 -10.82 7.02 -3.42
N CYS A 206 -11.20 5.91 -4.03
CA CYS A 206 -10.28 4.85 -4.40
C CYS A 206 -10.53 4.33 -5.82
N CYS A 207 -9.47 3.79 -6.40
CA CYS A 207 -9.43 3.16 -7.71
C CYS A 207 -9.37 1.66 -7.51
N ARG A 208 -10.19 0.92 -8.26
CA ARG A 208 -10.17 -0.53 -8.30
C ARG A 208 -10.20 -1.00 -9.75
N SER A 209 -9.28 -1.89 -10.14
CA SER A 209 -9.42 -2.57 -11.43
C SER A 209 -10.62 -3.52 -11.37
N SER A 210 -11.27 -3.78 -12.51
CA SER A 210 -12.47 -4.60 -12.51
C SER A 210 -12.17 -6.03 -12.04
N GLY A 211 -10.95 -6.49 -12.35
CA GLY A 211 -10.55 -7.87 -12.15
C GLY A 211 -11.14 -8.79 -13.21
N ALA A 212 -11.94 -8.31 -14.15
CA ALA A 212 -12.50 -9.16 -15.19
C ALA A 212 -11.37 -9.84 -15.98
N ASP A 213 -11.57 -11.12 -16.26
CA ASP A 213 -10.71 -11.90 -17.14
C ASP A 213 -10.63 -11.19 -18.49
N ILE A 214 -9.42 -10.73 -18.82
CA ILE A 214 -9.12 -10.16 -20.13
C ILE A 214 -8.80 -11.36 -21.02
N TYR A 215 -9.85 -11.98 -21.56
CA TYR A 215 -9.77 -13.09 -22.52
C TYR A 215 -9.32 -12.60 -23.90
#